data_AF-A0A2Z3J6Z2-F1
#
_entry.id   AF-A0A2Z3J6Z2-F1
#
_cell.length_a   1.000
_cell.length_b   1.000
_cell.length_c   1.000
_cell.angle_alpha   90.00
_cell.angle_beta   90.00
_cell.angle_gamma   90.00
#
_symmetry.space_group_name_H-M   'P 1'
#
loop_
_entity.id
_entity.type
_entity.pdbx_description
1 polymer ?
#
loop_
_entity_poly.entity_id
_entity_poly.type
_entity_poly.pdbx_seq_one_letter_code
_entity_poly.pdbx_strand_id
1 'polypeptide(L)'
;MSEKSRVRWLCRRGMKELDVLLERFVRSDYDTLTEQQHTEFVHLLNHEDPDLWVLMMGRAEPENPAQGELLARIREFQRPPGT
;
A
#
# COMPACT_ATOMS: atom_id res chain seq x y z
N MET A 1 3.92 18.99 -9.57
CA MET A 1 4.43 17.86 -8.77
C MET A 1 3.79 16.59 -9.28
N SER A 2 4.56 15.54 -9.56
CA SER A 2 3.99 14.24 -9.97
C SER A 2 3.27 13.59 -8.77
N GLU A 3 2.12 12.98 -9.02
CA GLU A 3 1.33 12.27 -8.00
C GLU A 3 2.16 11.18 -7.31
N LYS A 4 3.04 10.51 -8.07
CA LYS A 4 3.99 9.50 -7.57
C LYS A 4 4.97 10.06 -6.53
N SER A 5 5.42 11.31 -6.69
CA SER A 5 6.29 11.97 -5.71
C SER A 5 5.57 12.26 -4.39
N ARG A 6 4.29 12.66 -4.47
CA ARG A 6 3.45 12.87 -3.29
C ARG A 6 3.16 11.56 -2.57
N VAL A 7 2.82 10.51 -3.31
CA VAL A 7 2.60 9.16 -2.77
C VAL A 7 3.86 8.61 -2.11
N ARG A 8 5.02 8.75 -2.75
CA ARG A 8 6.30 8.31 -2.16
C ARG A 8 6.61 9.04 -0.86
N TRP A 9 6.24 10.32 -0.73
CA TRP A 9 6.37 11.05 0.51
C TRP A 9 5.40 10.55 1.59
N LEU A 10 4.14 10.26 1.23
CA LEU A 10 3.13 9.70 2.13
C LEU A 10 3.46 8.29 2.66
N CYS A 11 4.31 7.54 1.94
CA CYS A 11 4.76 6.23 2.39
C CYS A 11 5.74 6.31 3.57
N ARG A 12 6.39 7.48 3.79
CA ARG A 12 7.35 7.68 4.87
C ARG A 12 6.62 7.73 6.21
N ARG A 13 6.65 6.61 6.91
CA ARG A 13 5.88 6.36 8.14
C ARG A 13 6.79 6.04 9.33
N GLY A 14 6.20 5.98 10.54
CA GLY A 14 6.95 5.67 11.77
C GLY A 14 7.38 4.20 11.86
N MET A 15 6.67 3.32 11.14
CA MET A 15 6.92 1.88 11.09
C MET A 15 7.78 1.49 9.89
N LYS A 16 8.96 0.93 10.14
CA LYS A 16 9.94 0.57 9.09
C LYS A 16 9.42 -0.51 8.14
N GLU A 17 8.66 -1.46 8.67
CA GLU A 17 8.07 -2.57 7.92
C GLU A 17 7.09 -2.05 6.86
N LEU A 18 6.24 -1.08 7.23
CA LEU A 18 5.33 -0.42 6.30
C LEU A 18 6.08 0.42 5.27
N ASP A 19 7.09 1.18 5.69
CA ASP A 19 7.90 2.02 4.78
C ASP A 19 8.57 1.17 3.68
N VAL A 20 9.21 0.06 4.07
CA VAL A 20 9.85 -0.87 3.11
C VAL A 20 8.84 -1.54 2.20
N LEU A 21 7.69 -1.97 2.75
CA LEU A 21 6.62 -2.62 1.98
C LEU A 21 6.03 -1.67 0.93
N LEU A 22 5.61 -0.49 1.37
CA LEU A 22 5.00 0.53 0.51
C LEU A 22 6.01 1.04 -0.52
N GLU A 23 7.28 1.25 -0.17
CA GLU A 23 8.29 1.66 -1.15
C GLU A 23 8.50 0.60 -2.24
N ARG A 24 8.56 -0.69 -1.87
CA ARG A 24 8.69 -1.79 -2.85
C ARG A 24 7.49 -1.86 -3.78
N PHE A 25 6.28 -1.77 -3.22
CA PHE A 25 5.05 -1.75 -3.98
C PHE A 25 4.99 -0.53 -4.92
N VAL A 26 5.28 0.66 -4.41
CA VAL A 26 5.24 1.91 -5.19
C VAL A 26 6.25 1.90 -6.34
N ARG A 27 7.39 1.25 -6.15
CA ARG A 27 8.42 1.15 -7.20
C ARG A 27 8.09 0.11 -8.27
N SER A 28 7.35 -0.94 -7.92
CA SER A 28 7.18 -2.11 -8.79
C SER A 28 5.78 -2.15 -9.44
N ASP A 29 4.73 -1.93 -8.67
CA ASP A 29 3.34 -2.19 -9.10
C ASP A 29 2.51 -0.91 -9.28
N TYR A 30 2.91 0.22 -8.68
CA TYR A 30 2.12 1.47 -8.72
C TYR A 30 1.79 1.95 -10.13
N ASP A 31 2.72 1.83 -11.08
CA ASP A 31 2.47 2.26 -12.46
C ASP A 31 1.53 1.30 -13.22
N THR A 32 1.18 0.15 -12.63
CA THR A 32 0.26 -0.84 -13.20
C THR A 32 -1.15 -0.78 -12.59
N LEU A 33 -1.35 0.10 -11.60
CA LEU A 33 -2.64 0.26 -10.95
C LEU A 33 -3.63 0.99 -11.86
N THR A 34 -4.90 0.65 -11.71
CA THR A 34 -6.00 1.40 -12.34
C THR A 34 -6.24 2.71 -11.60
N GLU A 35 -6.89 3.68 -12.23
CA GLU A 35 -7.26 4.96 -11.59
C GLU A 35 -8.04 4.77 -10.28
N GLN A 36 -8.89 3.74 -10.23
CA GLN A 36 -9.64 3.39 -9.02
C GLN A 36 -8.72 2.86 -7.91
N GLN A 37 -7.76 2.00 -8.25
CA GLN A 37 -6.77 1.50 -7.29
C GLN A 37 -5.80 2.59 -6.82
N HIS A 38 -5.43 3.54 -7.68
CA HIS A 38 -4.67 4.72 -7.28
C HIS A 38 -5.42 5.56 -6.24
N THR A 39 -6.71 5.81 -6.49
CA THR A 39 -7.57 6.55 -5.56
C THR A 39 -7.66 5.84 -4.21
N GLU A 40 -7.88 4.52 -4.25
CA GLU A 40 -7.94 3.69 -3.05
C GLU A 40 -6.61 3.65 -2.29
N PHE A 41 -5.48 3.61 -3.00
CA PHE A 41 -4.16 3.65 -2.39
C PHE A 41 -3.90 4.96 -1.66
N VAL A 42 -4.29 6.10 -2.26
CA VAL A 42 -4.23 7.40 -1.59
C VAL A 42 -5.15 7.43 -0.38
N HIS A 43 -6.32 6.79 -0.44
CA HIS A 43 -7.23 6.70 0.70
C HIS A 43 -6.65 5.90 1.86
N LEU A 44 -6.03 4.74 1.56
CA LEU A 44 -5.29 3.94 2.52
C LEU A 44 -4.15 4.76 3.15
N LEU A 45 -3.41 5.53 2.35
CA LEU A 45 -2.32 6.37 2.87
C LEU A 45 -2.78 7.51 3.80
N ASN A 46 -4.08 7.82 3.86
CA ASN A 46 -4.63 8.73 4.87
C ASN A 46 -4.91 8.05 6.22
N HIS A 47 -4.86 6.72 6.30
CA HIS A 47 -5.05 5.98 7.55
C HIS A 47 -3.76 5.97 8.40
N GLU A 48 -3.90 5.76 9.71
CA GLU A 48 -2.77 5.68 10.63
C GLU A 48 -1.96 4.38 10.43
N ASP A 49 -0.71 4.38 10.90
CA ASP A 49 0.19 3.22 10.80
C ASP A 49 -0.39 1.92 11.39
N PRO A 50 -1.05 1.94 12.57
CA PRO A 50 -1.64 0.72 13.14
C PRO A 50 -2.74 0.14 12.25
N ASP A 51 -3.60 0.98 11.68
CA ASP A 51 -4.72 0.53 10.84
C ASP A 51 -4.22 -0.07 9.54
N LEU A 52 -3.24 0.59 8.90
CA LEU A 52 -2.58 0.02 7.73
C LEU A 52 -1.94 -1.32 8.05
N TRP A 53 -1.26 -1.44 9.20
CA TRP A 53 -0.64 -2.70 9.58
C TRP A 53 -1.66 -3.82 9.77
N VAL A 54 -2.81 -3.54 10.40
CA VAL A 54 -3.91 -4.51 10.57
C VAL A 54 -4.50 -4.95 9.23
N LEU A 55 -4.71 -4.01 8.30
CA LEU A 55 -5.14 -4.30 6.92
C LEU A 55 -4.10 -5.14 6.18
N MET A 56 -2.81 -4.80 6.31
CA MET A 56 -1.71 -5.56 5.71
C MET A 56 -1.64 -6.99 6.26
N MET A 57 -1.92 -7.18 7.55
CA MET A 57 -1.95 -8.49 8.20
C MET A 57 -3.21 -9.31 7.88
N GLY A 58 -4.16 -8.78 7.11
CA GLY A 58 -5.43 -9.45 6.83
C GLY A 58 -6.34 -9.57 8.04
N ARG A 59 -6.14 -8.72 9.05
CA ARG A 59 -6.94 -8.67 10.28
C ARG A 59 -8.10 -7.68 10.21
N ALA A 60 -8.18 -6.88 9.15
CA ALA A 60 -9.29 -6.01 8.82
C ALA A 60 -9.84 -6.37 7.43
N GLU A 61 -11.15 -6.22 7.28
CA GLU A 61 -11.84 -6.45 6.01
C GLU A 61 -11.71 -5.23 5.10
N PRO A 62 -11.55 -5.44 3.78
CA PRO A 62 -11.57 -4.34 2.83
C PRO A 62 -12.98 -3.75 2.74
N GLU A 63 -13.07 -2.42 2.65
CA GLU A 63 -14.32 -1.68 2.52
C GLU A 63 -14.98 -1.89 1.15
N ASN A 64 -14.18 -2.19 0.13
CA ASN A 64 -14.66 -2.43 -1.22
C ASN A 64 -13.77 -3.43 -1.99
N PRO A 65 -14.28 -4.01 -3.10
CA PRO A 65 -13.51 -4.99 -3.88
C PRO A 65 -12.17 -4.48 -4.41
N ALA A 66 -12.12 -3.21 -4.84
CA ALA A 66 -10.88 -2.61 -5.37
C ALA A 66 -9.82 -2.47 -4.26
N GLN A 67 -10.22 -2.12 -3.03
CA GLN A 67 -9.36 -2.10 -1.85
C GLN A 67 -8.88 -3.51 -1.51
N GLY A 68 -9.76 -4.51 -1.60
CA GLY A 68 -9.41 -5.91 -1.40
C GLY A 68 -8.34 -6.40 -2.39
N GLU A 69 -8.50 -6.11 -3.68
CA GLU A 69 -7.52 -6.42 -4.72
C GLU A 69 -6.18 -5.71 -4.50
N LEU A 70 -6.23 -4.42 -4.16
CA LEU A 70 -5.03 -3.63 -3.86
C LEU A 70 -4.27 -4.18 -2.65
N LEU A 71 -4.97 -4.48 -1.56
CA LEU A 71 -4.39 -5.08 -0.37
C LEU A 71 -3.78 -6.45 -0.68
N ALA A 72 -4.46 -7.27 -1.49
CA ALA A 72 -3.93 -8.56 -1.92
C ALA A 72 -2.60 -8.39 -2.67
N ARG A 73 -2.51 -7.46 -3.63
CA ARG A 73 -1.27 -7.14 -4.34
C ARG A 73 -0.17 -6.66 -3.41
N ILE A 74 -0.47 -5.70 -2.52
CA ILE A 74 0.54 -5.17 -1.58
C ILE A 74 1.06 -6.30 -0.67
N ARG A 75 0.19 -7.20 -0.22
CA ARG A 75 0.57 -8.37 0.61
C ARG A 75 1.55 -9.30 -0.11
N GLU A 76 1.52 -9.40 -1.44
CA GLU A 76 2.51 -10.19 -2.19
C GLU A 76 3.94 -9.65 -1.99
N PHE A 77 4.10 -8.33 -1.79
CA PHE A 77 5.39 -7.70 -1.53
C PHE A 77 5.87 -7.81 -0.07
N GLN A 78 5.05 -8.33 0.86
CA GLN A 78 5.45 -8.58 2.25
C GLN A 78 6.50 -9.67 2.37
N ARG A 79 6.42 -10.70 1.51
CA ARG A 79 7.47 -11.72 1.45
C ARG A 79 8.55 -11.25 0.49
N PRO A 80 9.82 -11.09 0.94
CA PRO A 80 10.90 -10.94 0.00
C PRO A 80 11.01 -12.22 -0.86
N PRO A 81 11.19 -12.12 -2.19
CA PRO A 81 11.53 -13.28 -2.99
C PRO A 81 12.89 -13.81 -2.51
N GLY A 82 12.87 -14.97 -1.86
CA GLY A 82 14.05 -15.63 -1.31
C GLY A 82 13.91 -15.97 0.18
N THR A 83 13.34 -17.13 0.47
CA THR A 83 13.71 -17.97 1.63
C THR A 83 13.85 -19.39 1.13
#